data_AF-A0A662CJ71-F1
#
_entry.id   AF-A0A662CJ71-F1
#
_cell.length_a   1.000
_cell.length_b   1.000
_cell.length_c   1.000
_cell.angle_alpha   90.00
_cell.angle_beta   90.00
_cell.angle_gamma   90.00
#
_symmetry.space_group_name_H-M   'P 1'
#
loop_
_entity.id
_entity.type
_entity.pdbx_description
1 polymer ?
#
loop_
_entity_poly.entity_id
_entity_poly.type
_entity_poly.pdbx_seq_one_letter_code
_entity_poly.pdbx_strand_id
1 'polypeptide(L)'
;MFFSTKARYGLRAMVELATHYGKGALQLREVARRQGVSEKYLEHLFRFLRMAGLVRSVRGASGGYVLARSPGDITVLEVIEALEGVLDPV
;
A
#
# COMPACT_ATOMS: atom_id res chain seq x y z
N MET A 1 7.26 13.83 -15.65
CA MET A 1 6.46 13.35 -14.50
C MET A 1 7.34 12.40 -13.69
N PHE A 2 7.94 12.87 -12.59
CA PHE A 2 8.79 12.04 -11.73
C PHE A 2 7.90 11.44 -10.64
N PHE A 3 7.63 10.13 -10.70
CA PHE A 3 7.03 9.43 -9.55
C PHE A 3 8.10 9.32 -8.47
N SER A 4 7.80 9.78 -7.25
CA SER A 4 8.74 9.60 -6.15
C SER A 4 8.97 8.12 -5.85
N THR A 5 10.05 7.85 -5.12
CA THR A 5 10.34 6.51 -4.61
C THR A 5 9.18 5.96 -3.78
N LYS A 6 8.47 6.81 -3.02
CA LYS A 6 7.30 6.42 -2.20
C LYS A 6 6.15 5.98 -3.08
N ALA A 7 5.79 6.77 -4.08
CA ALA A 7 4.71 6.43 -5.02
C ALA A 7 5.01 5.12 -5.74
N ARG A 8 6.25 4.91 -6.19
CA ARG A 8 6.64 3.67 -6.89
C ARG A 8 6.47 2.43 -6.01
N TYR A 9 7.00 2.44 -4.79
CA TYR A 9 6.90 1.27 -3.90
C TYR A 9 5.49 1.08 -3.34
N GLY A 10 4.78 2.15 -3.03
CA GLY A 10 3.40 2.07 -2.60
C GLY A 10 2.47 1.51 -3.67
N LEU A 11 2.60 1.96 -4.93
CA LEU A 11 1.83 1.42 -6.05
C LEU A 11 2.13 -0.07 -6.29
N ARG A 12 3.40 -0.47 -6.26
CA ARG A 12 3.78 -1.89 -6.38
C ARG A 12 3.13 -2.74 -5.27
N ALA A 13 3.15 -2.25 -4.03
CA ALA A 13 2.51 -2.95 -2.92
C ALA A 13 0.98 -3.01 -3.07
N MET A 14 0.33 -1.94 -3.55
CA MET A 14 -1.11 -1.94 -3.81
C MET A 14 -1.51 -2.93 -4.92
N VAL A 15 -0.71 -3.05 -5.99
CA VAL A 15 -0.91 -4.05 -7.05
C VAL A 15 -0.78 -5.46 -6.50
N GLU A 16 0.15 -5.70 -5.58
CA GLU A 16 0.32 -7.00 -4.96
C GLU A 16 -0.88 -7.39 -4.08
N LEU A 17 -1.41 -6.45 -3.30
CA LEU A 17 -2.67 -6.62 -2.57
C LEU A 17 -3.85 -6.86 -3.51
N ALA A 18 -3.92 -6.15 -4.63
CA ALA A 18 -4.97 -6.34 -5.64
C ALA A 18 -4.92 -7.74 -6.26
N THR A 19 -3.73 -8.26 -6.55
CA THR A 19 -3.53 -9.61 -7.11
C THR A 19 -3.89 -10.71 -6.10
N HIS A 20 -3.81 -10.39 -4.81
CA HIS A 20 -4.20 -11.24 -3.68
C HIS A 20 -5.60 -10.92 -3.12
N TYR A 21 -6.39 -10.09 -3.81
CA TYR A 21 -7.71 -9.71 -3.34
C TYR A 21 -8.61 -10.96 -3.16
N GLY A 22 -9.24 -11.07 -1.99
CA GLY A 22 -10.07 -12.23 -1.63
C GLY A 22 -9.31 -13.50 -1.20
N LYS A 23 -7.96 -13.51 -1.22
CA LYS A 23 -7.14 -14.69 -0.89
C LYS A 23 -6.55 -14.67 0.53
N GLY A 24 -6.90 -13.68 1.34
CA GLY A 24 -6.37 -13.48 2.69
C GLY A 24 -5.47 -12.26 2.82
N ALA A 25 -4.90 -12.07 4.02
CA ALA A 25 -4.01 -10.95 4.31
C ALA A 25 -2.57 -11.22 3.83
N LEU A 26 -1.90 -10.19 3.32
CA LEU A 26 -0.49 -10.23 2.98
C LEU A 26 0.37 -9.58 4.07
N GLN A 27 1.41 -10.29 4.50
CA GLN A 27 2.38 -9.77 5.46
C GLN A 27 3.32 -8.77 4.82
N LEU A 28 3.57 -7.64 5.48
CA LEU A 28 4.51 -6.62 4.98
C LEU A 28 5.92 -7.17 4.81
N ARG A 29 6.37 -8.05 5.70
CA ARG A 29 7.64 -8.75 5.55
C ARG A 29 7.79 -9.47 4.21
N GLU A 30 6.72 -10.09 3.71
CA GLU A 30 6.75 -10.81 2.44
C GLU A 30 6.80 -9.84 1.25
N VAL A 31 5.98 -8.78 1.31
CA VAL A 31 5.98 -7.70 0.31
C VAL A 31 7.35 -7.02 0.25
N ALA A 32 7.95 -6.73 1.41
CA ALA A 32 9.28 -6.14 1.55
C ALA A 32 10.36 -7.00 0.90
N ARG A 33 10.35 -8.32 1.18
CA ARG A 33 11.27 -9.29 0.60
C ARG A 33 11.17 -9.34 -0.92
N ARG A 34 9.95 -9.39 -1.48
CA ARG A 34 9.72 -9.45 -2.93
C ARG A 34 10.11 -8.18 -3.66
N GLN A 35 9.94 -7.02 -3.01
CA GLN A 35 10.23 -5.72 -3.62
C GLN A 35 11.66 -5.22 -3.34
N GLY A 36 12.44 -5.93 -2.52
CA GLY A 36 13.81 -5.53 -2.17
C GLY A 36 13.88 -4.26 -1.33
N VAL A 37 12.90 -4.03 -0.47
CA VAL A 37 12.82 -2.86 0.42
C VAL A 37 12.74 -3.28 1.89
N SER A 38 12.99 -2.35 2.81
CA SER A 38 12.85 -2.64 4.24
C SER A 38 11.38 -2.72 4.65
N GLU A 39 11.07 -3.64 5.56
CA GLU A 39 9.74 -3.77 6.14
C GLU A 39 9.28 -2.48 6.82
N LYS A 40 10.18 -1.84 7.58
CA LYS A 40 9.94 -0.54 8.24
C LYS A 40 9.54 0.57 7.24
N TYR A 41 10.10 0.55 6.03
CA TYR A 41 9.73 1.51 4.99
C TYR A 41 8.31 1.24 4.49
N LEU A 42 7.95 -0.02 4.24
CA LEU A 42 6.57 -0.37 3.88
C LEU A 42 5.58 -0.08 5.01
N GLU A 43 5.92 -0.33 6.27
CA GLU A 43 5.08 0.05 7.41
C GLU A 43 4.76 1.54 7.40
N HIS A 44 5.76 2.38 7.10
CA HIS A 44 5.56 3.81 6.97
C HIS A 44 4.59 4.15 5.81
N LEU A 45 4.77 3.56 4.62
CA LEU A 45 3.85 3.79 3.49
C LEU A 45 2.43 3.32 3.80
N PHE A 46 2.29 2.13 4.39
CA PHE A 46 1.00 1.52 4.69
C PHE A 46 0.25 2.26 5.79
N ARG A 47 0.93 3.01 6.65
CA ARG A 47 0.27 3.92 7.59
C ARG A 47 -0.56 4.96 6.84
N PHE A 48 0.01 5.58 5.80
CA PHE A 48 -0.70 6.57 5.00
C PHE A 48 -1.84 5.95 4.19
N LEU A 49 -1.58 4.81 3.53
CA LEU A 49 -2.61 4.07 2.78
C LEU A 49 -3.77 3.64 3.68
N ARG A 50 -3.50 3.26 4.93
CA ARG A 50 -4.54 2.91 5.91
C ARG A 50 -5.35 4.13 6.34
N MET A 51 -4.69 5.26 6.58
CA MET A 51 -5.35 6.51 6.93
C MET A 51 -6.25 7.01 5.79
N ALA A 52 -5.82 6.84 4.54
CA ALA A 52 -6.61 7.13 3.34
C ALA A 52 -7.73 6.11 3.06
N GLY A 53 -7.89 5.08 3.91
CA GLY A 53 -8.93 4.07 3.73
C GLY A 53 -8.73 3.16 2.53
N LEU A 54 -7.49 3.04 2.01
CA LEU A 54 -7.17 2.19 0.85
C LEU A 54 -6.83 0.76 1.26
N VAL A 55 -6.29 0.58 2.47
CA VAL A 55 -5.94 -0.73 3.03
C VAL A 55 -6.47 -0.89 4.45
N ARG A 56 -6.64 -2.15 4.88
CA ARG A 56 -6.99 -2.53 6.26
C ARG A 56 -5.97 -3.48 6.83
N SER A 57 -5.65 -3.32 8.11
CA SER A 57 -4.77 -4.23 8.85
C SER A 57 -5.58 -5.38 9.46
N VAL A 58 -5.15 -6.61 9.22
CA VAL A 58 -5.67 -7.83 9.86
C VAL A 58 -4.71 -8.26 10.95
N ARG A 59 -5.21 -8.49 12.17
CA ARG A 59 -4.40 -8.93 13.33
C ARG A 59 -4.29 -10.46 13.37
N GLY A 60 -3.30 -10.97 14.12
CA GLY A 60 -3.08 -12.40 14.36
C GLY A 60 -1.77 -12.91 13.78
N ALA A 61 -1.44 -14.19 14.04
CA ALA A 61 -0.19 -14.83 13.59
C ALA A 61 -0.04 -14.87 12.05
N SER A 62 -1.16 -14.91 11.33
CA SER A 62 -1.25 -14.81 9.86
C SER A 62 -1.83 -13.46 9.41
N GLY A 63 -1.71 -12.44 10.25
CA GLY A 63 -2.18 -11.09 9.97
C GLY A 63 -1.38 -10.40 8.86
N GLY A 64 -1.70 -9.15 8.57
CA GLY A 64 -1.10 -8.40 7.48
C GLY A 64 -2.02 -7.31 6.98
N TYR A 65 -2.01 -7.06 5.68
CA TYR A 65 -2.86 -6.06 5.04
C TYR A 65 -3.69 -6.66 3.92
N VAL A 66 -4.86 -6.05 3.71
CA VAL A 66 -5.79 -6.30 2.60
C VAL A 66 -6.26 -4.98 2.03
N LEU A 67 -6.77 -4.97 0.80
CA LEU A 67 -7.47 -3.80 0.28
C LEU A 67 -8.73 -3.51 1.11
N ALA A 68 -9.02 -2.23 1.30
CA ALA A 68 -10.22 -1.80 2.02
C ALA A 68 -11.50 -2.02 1.20
N ARG A 69 -11.40 -1.92 -0.12
CA ARG A 69 -12.49 -2.08 -1.10
C ARG A 69 -11.99 -2.83 -2.36
N SER A 70 -12.85 -3.00 -3.36
CA SER A 70 -12.50 -3.73 -4.59
C SER A 70 -11.30 -3.07 -5.31
N PRO A 71 -10.39 -3.83 -5.92
CA PRO A 71 -9.31 -3.26 -6.73
C PRO A 71 -9.80 -2.30 -7.81
N GLY A 72 -10.98 -2.58 -8.41
CA GLY A 72 -11.59 -1.73 -9.44
C GLY A 72 -12.06 -0.36 -8.94
N ASP A 73 -12.22 -0.20 -7.62
CA ASP A 73 -12.68 1.05 -6.99
C ASP A 73 -11.51 1.90 -6.49
N ILE A 74 -10.27 1.44 -6.65
CA ILE A 74 -9.06 2.14 -6.17
C ILE A 74 -8.31 2.70 -7.36
N THR A 75 -8.23 4.02 -7.45
CA THR A 75 -7.51 4.69 -8.52
C THR A 75 -6.02 4.86 -8.17
N VAL A 76 -5.19 4.96 -9.20
CA VAL A 76 -3.76 5.29 -9.04
C VAL A 76 -3.60 6.68 -8.40
N LEU A 77 -4.50 7.62 -8.71
CA LEU A 77 -4.49 8.97 -8.15
C LEU A 77 -4.63 8.94 -6.61
N GLU A 78 -5.62 8.19 -6.09
CA GLU A 78 -5.83 8.07 -4.64
C GLU A 78 -4.61 7.48 -3.91
N VAL A 79 -3.93 6.51 -4.53
CA VAL A 79 -2.71 5.93 -3.96
C VAL A 79 -1.59 6.96 -3.92
N ILE A 80 -1.44 7.78 -4.96
CA ILE A 80 -0.41 8.83 -5.02
C ILE A 80 -0.70 9.93 -4.00
N GLU A 81 -1.93 10.45 -3.96
CA GLU A 81 -2.37 11.47 -3.00
C GLU A 81 -2.17 11.01 -1.56
N ALA A 82 -2.46 9.74 -1.27
CA ALA A 82 -2.22 9.18 0.06
C ALA A 82 -0.72 9.19 0.43
N LEU A 83 0.19 8.95 -0.50
CA LEU A 83 1.62 8.74 -0.22
C LEU A 83 2.48 10.01 -0.31
N GLU A 84 2.10 10.94 -1.17
CA GLU A 84 2.77 12.24 -1.33
C GLU A 84 2.19 13.29 -0.36
N GLY A 85 0.96 13.08 0.13
CA GLY A 85 0.18 14.09 0.81
C GLY A 85 -0.59 14.96 -0.19
N VAL A 86 -1.39 15.92 0.31
CA VAL A 86 -1.92 16.99 -0.54
C VAL A 86 -0.73 17.60 -1.26
N LEU A 87 -0.74 17.60 -2.59
CA LEU A 87 0.22 18.35 -3.39
C LEU A 87 -0.02 19.82 -3.07
N ASP A 88 0.54 20.32 -1.96
CA ASP A 88 0.59 21.74 -1.69
C ASP A 88 1.44 22.34 -2.81
N PRO A 89 0.88 23.23 -3.65
CA PRO A 89 1.67 23.93 -4.63
C PRO A 89 2.69 24.77 -3.86
N VAL A 90 3.97 24.50 -4.13
CA VAL A 90 5.06 25.45 -3.86
C VAL A 90 4.90 26.71 -4.71
#